data_AF-A0A7S2GCM7-F1
#
_entry.id   AF-A0A7S2GCM7-F1
#
_cell.length_a   1.000
_cell.length_b   1.000
_cell.length_c   1.000
_cell.angle_alpha   90.00
_cell.angle_beta   90.00
_cell.angle_gamma   90.00
#
_symmetry.space_group_name_H-M   'P 1'
#
loop_
_entity.id
_entity.type
_entity.pdbx_description
1 polymer ?
#
loop_
_entity_poly.entity_id
_entity_poly.type
_entity_poly.pdbx_seq_one_letter_code
_entity_poly.pdbx_strand_id
1 'polypeptide(L)'
;MEQLQKHGAIWFRNFETAKDATGFRNFYEALELNPCLDPIHTSGLREMVGKKDAVYEAVNKPSLAQHFVGLHNESTYVKTATYGAFVCFKPASEGGGEFIIADGASIINDMDKDVLRRLYERKVRISVSNLDLNFVDMLPEGIKEGTKDYLQDLILKMVAPKFDMDLEMVYGADASNPWRLQAIEHAQSPINRHPVTGQPVWFCNLHNHSRYLRDRRPCTV
;
A
#
# COMPACT_ATOMS: atom_id res chain seq x y z
N MET A 1 -3.03 9.45 24.61
CA MET A 1 -2.88 8.09 24.02
C MET A 1 -4.00 7.12 24.39
N GLU A 2 -4.55 7.14 25.62
CA GLU A 2 -5.62 6.21 26.05
C GLU A 2 -6.82 6.15 25.09
N GLN A 3 -7.35 7.31 24.68
CA GLN A 3 -8.48 7.38 23.74
C GLN A 3 -8.16 6.70 22.40
N LEU A 4 -6.95 6.92 21.86
CA LEU A 4 -6.53 6.33 20.59
C LEU A 4 -6.42 4.82 20.72
N GLN A 5 -5.85 4.33 21.82
CA GLN A 5 -5.74 2.89 22.08
C GLN A 5 -7.11 2.22 22.23
N LYS A 6 -8.07 2.89 22.87
CA LYS A 6 -9.43 2.38 23.05
C LYS A 6 -10.25 2.36 21.75
N HIS A 7 -10.09 3.38 20.91
CA HIS A 7 -10.96 3.62 19.76
C HIS A 7 -10.32 3.31 18.40
N GLY A 8 -9.00 3.07 18.33
CA GLY A 8 -8.25 2.78 17.11
C GLY A 8 -7.99 3.99 16.22
N ALA A 9 -8.89 4.97 16.21
CA ALA A 9 -8.74 6.24 15.50
C ALA A 9 -9.39 7.40 16.28
N ILE A 10 -8.84 8.61 16.12
CA ILE A 10 -9.43 9.85 16.65
C ILE A 10 -9.63 10.82 15.50
N TRP A 11 -10.85 11.35 15.36
CA TRP A 11 -11.17 12.38 14.38
C TRP A 11 -11.17 13.77 15.03
N PHE A 12 -10.10 14.51 14.81
CA PHE A 12 -10.01 15.92 15.21
C PHE A 12 -10.69 16.80 14.15
N ARG A 13 -11.59 17.69 14.59
CA ARG A 13 -12.34 18.60 13.71
C ARG A 13 -12.26 20.03 14.19
N ASN A 14 -12.29 20.96 13.24
CA ASN A 14 -12.39 22.42 13.50
C ASN A 14 -11.20 23.00 14.28
N PHE A 15 -10.00 22.44 14.11
CA PHE A 15 -8.76 22.98 14.66
C PHE A 15 -8.14 23.96 13.67
N GLU A 16 -8.17 25.25 14.00
CA GLU A 16 -7.55 26.32 13.18
C GLU A 16 -6.07 26.06 12.93
N THR A 17 -5.37 25.49 13.92
CA THR A 17 -3.96 25.16 13.83
C THR A 17 -3.66 24.14 12.72
N ALA A 18 -4.57 23.27 12.31
CA ALA A 18 -4.26 22.20 11.33
C ALA A 18 -4.65 22.55 9.88
N LYS A 19 -4.77 23.84 9.54
CA LYS A 19 -5.20 24.29 8.19
C LYS A 19 -4.09 24.35 7.15
N ASP A 20 -2.84 24.29 7.56
CA ASP A 20 -1.67 24.23 6.68
C ASP A 20 -0.63 23.23 7.19
N ALA A 21 0.42 22.97 6.40
CA ALA A 21 1.44 21.97 6.70
C ALA A 21 2.20 22.27 8.01
N THR A 22 2.58 23.53 8.23
CA THR A 22 3.31 23.96 9.45
C THR A 22 2.44 23.77 10.69
N GLY A 23 1.19 24.20 10.60
CA GLY A 23 0.26 24.08 11.69
C GLY A 23 -0.15 22.64 11.98
N PHE A 24 -0.31 21.79 10.96
CA PHE A 24 -0.50 20.34 11.15
C PHE A 24 0.72 19.69 11.83
N ARG A 25 1.94 20.10 11.46
CA ARG A 25 3.16 19.67 12.13
C ARG A 25 3.15 20.04 13.62
N ASN A 26 2.83 21.30 13.94
CA ASN A 26 2.73 21.78 15.33
C ASN A 26 1.65 21.02 16.12
N PHE A 27 0.51 20.72 15.47
CA PHE A 27 -0.55 19.92 16.06
C PHE A 27 -0.06 18.51 16.41
N TYR A 28 0.70 17.87 15.51
CA TYR A 28 1.27 16.54 15.73
C TYR A 28 2.29 16.53 16.88
N GLU A 29 3.13 17.55 16.98
CA GLU A 29 4.06 17.73 18.10
C GLU A 29 3.33 17.95 19.43
N ALA A 30 2.25 18.73 19.44
CA ALA A 30 1.43 18.96 20.64
C ALA A 30 0.72 17.69 21.15
N LEU A 31 0.54 16.69 20.28
CA LEU A 31 0.07 15.35 20.67
C LEU A 31 1.20 14.45 21.20
N GLU A 32 2.42 14.97 21.31
CA GLU A 32 3.62 14.23 21.70
C GLU A 32 3.92 13.03 20.77
N LEU A 33 3.50 13.14 19.51
CA LEU A 33 3.76 12.13 18.51
C LEU A 33 5.08 12.43 17.79
N ASN A 34 5.93 11.41 17.66
CA ASN A 34 7.20 11.54 16.97
C ASN A 34 6.98 11.45 15.45
N PRO A 35 7.38 12.46 14.66
CA PRO A 35 7.36 12.33 13.21
C PRO A 35 8.36 11.24 12.80
N CYS A 36 8.01 10.48 11.78
CA CYS A 36 8.95 9.59 11.13
C CYS A 36 8.77 9.74 9.62
N LEU A 37 9.87 9.62 8.88
CA LEU A 37 9.77 9.49 7.44
C LEU A 37 8.94 8.25 7.12
N ASP A 38 8.08 8.42 6.12
CA ASP A 38 7.31 7.35 5.54
C ASP A 38 8.21 6.15 5.16
N PRO A 39 7.86 4.91 5.55
CA PRO A 39 8.61 3.73 5.13
C PRO A 39 8.85 3.64 3.60
N ILE A 40 7.94 4.16 2.76
CA ILE A 40 8.09 4.18 1.30
C ILE A 40 8.56 5.53 0.73
N HIS A 41 9.10 6.43 1.55
CA HIS A 41 9.60 7.74 1.08
C HIS A 41 10.63 7.65 -0.06
N THR A 42 11.37 6.54 -0.17
CA THR A 42 12.37 6.29 -1.21
C THR A 42 11.76 5.82 -2.54
N SER A 43 10.48 5.40 -2.57
CA SER A 43 9.82 4.85 -3.76
C SER A 43 9.52 5.87 -4.86
N GLY A 44 9.59 7.17 -4.55
CA GLY A 44 9.29 8.25 -5.49
C GLY A 44 7.79 8.40 -5.84
N LEU A 45 6.90 7.69 -5.14
CA LEU A 45 5.45 7.78 -5.34
C LEU A 45 4.80 9.00 -4.67
N ARG A 46 5.52 9.67 -3.76
CA ARG A 46 5.02 10.79 -2.95
C ARG A 46 5.88 12.04 -3.18
N GLU A 47 5.22 13.18 -3.31
CA GLU A 47 5.90 14.47 -3.32
C GLU A 47 6.01 14.98 -1.87
N MET A 48 7.25 15.22 -1.43
CA MET A 48 7.51 15.75 -0.09
C MET A 48 7.16 17.23 -0.05
N VAL A 49 6.18 17.60 0.78
CA VAL A 49 5.80 19.00 1.01
C VAL A 49 6.90 19.72 1.82
N GLY A 50 7.62 18.98 2.68
CA GLY A 50 8.83 19.45 3.37
C GLY A 50 9.77 18.30 3.73
N LYS A 51 11.01 18.31 3.21
CA LYS A 51 11.99 17.19 3.39
C LYS A 51 12.37 16.89 4.86
N LYS A 52 12.12 17.82 5.78
CA LYS A 52 12.48 17.68 7.21
C LYS A 52 11.30 17.34 8.12
N ASP A 53 10.06 17.46 7.65
CA ASP A 53 8.91 17.59 8.55
C ASP A 53 8.02 16.35 8.61
N ALA A 54 8.38 15.29 7.86
CA ALA A 54 7.58 14.06 7.71
C ALA A 54 6.13 14.30 7.24
N VAL A 55 5.85 15.48 6.70
CA VAL A 55 4.59 15.82 6.03
C VAL A 55 4.81 15.70 4.52
N TYR A 56 4.00 14.86 3.90
CA TYR A 56 4.05 14.60 2.47
C TYR A 56 2.63 14.59 1.91
N GLU A 57 2.53 14.91 0.63
CA GLU A 57 1.26 14.75 -0.07
C GLU A 57 1.14 13.29 -0.47
N ALA A 58 -0.04 12.71 -0.23
CA ALA A 58 -0.40 11.43 -0.83
C ALA A 58 -0.49 11.60 -2.37
N VAL A 59 -0.91 10.54 -3.07
CA VAL A 59 -0.99 10.57 -4.53
C VAL A 59 -2.04 11.59 -5.00
N ASN A 60 -1.60 12.76 -5.50
CA ASN A 60 -2.45 13.80 -6.09
C ASN A 60 -2.17 13.98 -7.60
N LYS A 61 -2.19 12.87 -8.34
CA LYS A 61 -2.05 12.90 -9.80
C LYS A 61 -3.45 12.99 -10.43
N PRO A 62 -3.74 13.95 -11.32
CA PRO A 62 -5.04 14.04 -12.00
C PRO A 62 -5.45 12.76 -12.72
N SER A 63 -4.48 12.02 -13.28
CA SER A 63 -4.73 10.72 -13.94
C SER A 63 -5.23 9.63 -12.97
N LEU A 64 -5.08 9.83 -11.67
CA LEU A 64 -5.50 8.90 -10.62
C LEU A 64 -6.71 9.42 -9.82
N ALA A 65 -7.37 10.49 -10.25
CA ALA A 65 -8.54 11.06 -9.56
C ALA A 65 -9.71 10.08 -9.43
N GLN A 66 -9.84 9.12 -10.36
CA GLN A 66 -10.87 8.06 -10.34
C GLN A 66 -10.33 6.74 -9.75
N HIS A 67 -9.13 6.76 -9.17
CA HIS A 67 -8.51 5.55 -8.64
C HIS A 67 -9.09 5.20 -7.27
N PHE A 68 -9.77 4.06 -7.17
CA PHE A 68 -10.14 3.51 -5.87
C PHE A 68 -8.94 2.82 -5.21
N VAL A 69 -8.39 3.49 -4.18
CA VAL A 69 -7.39 2.92 -3.29
C VAL A 69 -8.10 1.97 -2.34
N GLY A 70 -7.83 0.66 -2.43
CA GLY A 70 -8.45 -0.30 -1.53
C GLY A 70 -7.84 -0.22 -0.14
N LEU A 71 -8.59 -0.69 0.87
CA LEU A 71 -8.07 -0.86 2.24
C LEU A 71 -6.74 -1.61 2.26
N HIS A 72 -5.79 -1.05 3.00
CA HIS A 72 -4.44 -1.56 3.20
C HIS A 72 -3.88 -0.98 4.51
N ASN A 73 -2.77 -1.55 4.98
CA ASN A 73 -1.94 -0.93 6.00
C ASN A 73 -0.71 -0.33 5.33
N GLU A 74 -0.19 0.76 5.86
CA GLU A 74 1.00 1.42 5.33
C GLU A 74 2.23 0.52 5.57
N SER A 75 2.77 -0.05 4.49
CA SER A 75 4.01 -0.86 4.49
C SER A 75 4.00 -2.06 5.45
N THR A 76 3.41 -3.19 5.04
CA THR A 76 3.10 -4.32 5.94
C THR A 76 4.27 -5.27 6.27
N TYR A 77 5.36 -5.25 5.51
CA TYR A 77 6.37 -6.32 5.59
C TYR A 77 7.62 -5.94 6.38
N VAL A 78 8.47 -5.07 5.82
CA VAL A 78 9.80 -4.78 6.39
C VAL A 78 9.73 -3.73 7.49
N LYS A 79 8.93 -2.69 7.26
CA LYS A 79 8.87 -1.52 8.14
C LYS A 79 7.50 -0.89 8.04
N THR A 80 6.86 -0.70 9.19
CA THR A 80 5.58 -0.01 9.29
C THR A 80 5.66 1.07 10.36
N ALA A 81 4.84 2.12 10.21
CA ALA A 81 4.63 3.09 11.28
C ALA A 81 3.50 2.59 12.18
N THR A 82 3.69 2.66 13.50
CA THR A 82 2.66 2.27 14.48
C THR A 82 1.41 3.17 14.39
N TYR A 83 1.61 4.43 13.98
CA TYR A 83 0.55 5.42 13.85
C TYR A 83 0.69 6.14 12.52
N GLY A 84 -0.45 6.56 11.98
CA GLY A 84 -0.54 7.48 10.85
C GLY A 84 -1.49 8.63 11.20
N ALA A 85 -1.25 9.79 10.62
CA ALA A 85 -2.14 10.94 10.74
C ALA A 85 -2.42 11.51 9.35
N PHE A 86 -3.68 11.86 9.11
CA PHE A 86 -4.15 12.45 7.87
C PHE A 86 -4.76 13.81 8.14
N VAL A 87 -4.58 14.74 7.21
CA VAL A 87 -5.15 16.09 7.28
C VAL A 87 -5.71 16.47 5.92
N CYS A 88 -6.87 17.12 5.92
CA CYS A 88 -7.52 17.63 4.73
C CYS A 88 -7.34 19.14 4.67
N PHE A 89 -6.36 19.63 3.90
CA PHE A 89 -6.20 21.06 3.64
C PHE A 89 -7.20 21.60 2.61
N LYS A 90 -7.59 20.75 1.66
CA LYS A 90 -8.53 21.09 0.59
C LYS A 90 -9.51 19.93 0.38
N PRO A 91 -10.80 20.11 0.68
CA PRO A 91 -11.83 19.12 0.35
C PRO A 91 -11.94 18.88 -1.16
N ALA A 92 -12.41 17.70 -1.54
CA ALA A 92 -12.72 17.39 -2.94
C ALA A 92 -13.83 18.31 -3.48
N SER A 93 -13.67 18.80 -4.71
CA SER A 93 -14.62 19.74 -5.33
C SER A 93 -15.86 19.08 -5.93
N GLU A 94 -15.77 17.81 -6.30
CA GLU A 94 -16.84 17.08 -7.02
C GLU A 94 -17.45 15.92 -6.20
N GLY A 95 -17.13 15.88 -4.90
CA GLY A 95 -17.45 14.74 -4.02
C GLY A 95 -16.38 13.65 -4.08
N GLY A 96 -16.46 12.67 -3.18
CA GLY A 96 -15.43 11.65 -3.01
C GLY A 96 -14.23 12.14 -2.19
N GLY A 97 -13.11 11.42 -2.30
CA GLY A 97 -11.85 11.75 -1.62
C GLY A 97 -11.86 11.45 -0.11
N GLU A 98 -12.86 10.72 0.37
CA GLU A 98 -12.94 10.31 1.76
C GLU A 98 -11.90 9.24 2.07
N PHE A 99 -11.30 9.34 3.27
CA PHE A 99 -10.51 8.25 3.82
C PHE A 99 -11.44 7.24 4.48
N ILE A 100 -11.51 6.05 3.89
CA ILE A 100 -12.22 4.91 4.48
C ILE A 100 -11.26 4.20 5.44
N ILE A 101 -11.68 4.05 6.70
CA ILE A 101 -10.93 3.32 7.72
C ILE A 101 -11.71 2.09 8.17
N ALA A 102 -10.99 1.05 8.57
CA ALA A 102 -11.56 -0.18 9.09
C ALA A 102 -10.70 -0.70 10.25
N ASP A 103 -11.34 -1.30 11.25
CA ASP A 103 -10.65 -1.96 12.36
C ASP A 103 -10.20 -3.36 11.94
N GLY A 104 -8.89 -3.60 11.94
CA GLY A 104 -8.29 -4.88 11.58
C GLY A 104 -8.71 -6.04 12.48
N ALA A 105 -9.04 -5.79 13.76
CA ALA A 105 -9.58 -6.82 14.64
C ALA A 105 -11.01 -7.20 14.25
N SER A 106 -11.84 -6.19 13.97
CA SER A 106 -13.20 -6.39 13.47
C SER A 106 -13.22 -7.15 12.13
N ILE A 107 -12.30 -6.85 11.19
CA ILE A 107 -12.16 -7.60 9.93
C ILE A 107 -11.94 -9.10 10.19
N ILE A 108 -11.06 -9.46 11.14
CA ILE A 108 -10.82 -10.87 11.50
C ILE A 108 -12.09 -11.51 12.10
N ASN A 109 -12.80 -10.77 12.96
CA ASN A 109 -13.98 -11.26 13.64
C ASN A 109 -15.16 -11.48 12.67
N ASP A 110 -15.30 -10.62 11.68
CA ASP A 110 -16.41 -10.66 10.73
C ASP A 110 -16.13 -11.56 9.52
N MET A 111 -14.85 -11.84 9.21
CA MET A 111 -14.49 -12.72 8.10
C MET A 111 -14.93 -14.17 8.36
N ASP A 112 -15.44 -14.80 7.30
CA ASP A 112 -15.71 -16.24 7.26
C ASP A 112 -14.47 -17.04 7.72
N LYS A 113 -14.67 -17.94 8.69
CA LYS A 113 -13.55 -18.61 9.38
C LYS A 113 -12.84 -19.62 8.49
N ASP A 114 -13.53 -20.21 7.52
CA ASP A 114 -12.92 -21.13 6.57
C ASP A 114 -12.07 -20.38 5.53
N VAL A 115 -12.52 -19.20 5.10
CA VAL A 115 -11.70 -18.29 4.29
C VAL A 115 -10.48 -17.82 5.07
N LEU A 116 -10.67 -17.31 6.29
CA LEU A 116 -9.59 -16.80 7.14
C LEU A 116 -8.53 -17.87 7.41
N ARG A 117 -8.95 -19.08 7.78
CA ARG A 117 -8.05 -20.22 8.00
C ARG A 117 -7.22 -20.54 6.76
N ARG A 118 -7.85 -20.61 5.59
CA ARG A 118 -7.12 -20.88 4.32
C ARG A 118 -6.10 -19.80 4.01
N LEU A 119 -6.46 -18.52 4.19
CA LEU A 119 -5.54 -17.40 3.96
C LEU A 119 -4.38 -17.41 4.96
N TYR A 120 -4.64 -17.77 6.20
CA TYR A 120 -3.62 -17.89 7.24
C TYR A 120 -2.65 -19.05 6.96
N GLU A 121 -3.17 -20.25 6.73
CA GLU A 121 -2.37 -21.46 6.50
C GLU A 121 -1.59 -21.41 5.19
N ARG A 122 -2.22 -20.92 4.11
CA ARG A 122 -1.59 -20.83 2.79
C ARG A 122 -0.70 -19.60 2.64
N LYS A 123 -0.75 -18.67 3.60
CA LYS A 123 -0.15 -17.35 3.51
C LYS A 123 -0.67 -16.57 2.30
N VAL A 124 -0.21 -15.33 2.18
CA VAL A 124 -0.54 -14.44 1.07
C VAL A 124 0.72 -13.92 0.41
N ARG A 125 0.65 -13.68 -0.90
CA ARG A 125 1.71 -13.04 -1.68
C ARG A 125 1.08 -11.88 -2.43
N ILE A 126 1.69 -10.69 -2.32
CA ILE A 126 1.16 -9.46 -2.91
C ILE A 126 2.00 -9.08 -4.12
N SER A 127 1.34 -8.85 -5.25
CA SER A 127 1.98 -8.27 -6.44
C SER A 127 1.95 -6.75 -6.33
N VAL A 128 3.12 -6.13 -6.21
CA VAL A 128 3.29 -4.67 -6.06
C VAL A 128 3.51 -3.96 -7.40
N SER A 129 3.86 -4.72 -8.45
CA SER A 129 3.98 -4.22 -9.82
C SER A 129 3.54 -5.31 -10.82
N ASN A 130 2.91 -4.88 -11.91
CA ASN A 130 2.42 -5.73 -12.99
C ASN A 130 2.81 -5.09 -14.33
N LEU A 131 3.61 -5.78 -15.14
CA LEU A 131 4.02 -5.31 -16.46
C LEU A 131 3.61 -6.34 -17.52
N ASP A 132 2.73 -5.93 -18.43
CA ASP A 132 2.27 -6.78 -19.54
C ASP A 132 3.23 -6.69 -20.72
N LEU A 133 4.03 -7.74 -20.93
CA LEU A 133 5.04 -7.83 -21.99
C LEU A 133 4.52 -8.58 -23.23
N ASN A 134 3.29 -8.30 -23.63
CA ASN A 134 2.60 -9.03 -24.71
C ASN A 134 3.33 -8.99 -26.07
N PHE A 135 4.23 -8.01 -26.26
CA PHE A 135 5.06 -7.94 -27.48
C PHE A 135 6.02 -9.12 -27.62
N VAL A 136 6.36 -9.83 -26.53
CA VAL A 136 7.24 -11.01 -26.57
C VAL A 136 6.65 -12.11 -27.45
N ASP A 137 5.31 -12.19 -27.56
CA ASP A 137 4.66 -13.15 -28.46
C ASP A 137 4.95 -12.89 -29.94
N MET A 138 5.26 -11.65 -30.29
CA MET A 138 5.57 -11.23 -31.67
C MET A 138 7.01 -11.57 -32.07
N LEU A 139 7.84 -12.03 -31.14
CA LEU A 139 9.24 -12.39 -31.40
C LEU A 139 9.35 -13.84 -31.94
N PRO A 140 10.37 -14.17 -32.76
CA PRO A 140 10.67 -15.55 -33.16
C PRO A 140 10.98 -16.46 -31.95
N GLU A 141 10.57 -17.73 -31.97
CA GLU A 141 10.68 -18.66 -30.82
C GLU A 141 12.10 -18.75 -30.22
N GLY A 142 13.14 -18.81 -31.05
CA GLY A 142 14.54 -18.87 -30.58
C GLY A 142 15.04 -17.61 -29.86
N ILE A 143 14.28 -16.51 -29.91
CA ILE A 143 14.60 -15.22 -29.27
C ILE A 143 13.73 -15.01 -28.01
N LYS A 144 12.56 -15.66 -27.93
CA LYS A 144 11.58 -15.47 -26.84
C LYS A 144 12.17 -15.77 -25.46
N GLU A 145 12.81 -16.93 -25.29
CA GLU A 145 13.37 -17.35 -24.00
C GLU A 145 14.51 -16.44 -23.53
N GLY A 146 15.47 -16.13 -24.41
CA GLY A 146 16.57 -15.22 -24.06
C GLY A 146 16.12 -13.79 -23.76
N THR A 147 15.05 -13.32 -24.41
CA THR A 147 14.45 -12.01 -24.14
C THR A 147 13.75 -11.97 -22.78
N LYS A 148 13.11 -13.07 -22.38
CA LYS A 148 12.38 -13.19 -21.11
C LYS A 148 13.30 -12.99 -19.90
N ASP A 149 14.42 -13.71 -19.88
CA ASP A 149 15.39 -13.66 -18.78
C ASP A 149 16.12 -12.31 -18.74
N TYR A 150 16.48 -11.78 -19.92
CA TYR A 150 17.09 -10.45 -20.03
C TYR A 150 16.17 -9.33 -19.52
N LEU A 151 14.89 -9.34 -19.92
CA LEU A 151 13.93 -8.33 -19.45
C LEU A 151 13.67 -8.47 -17.95
N GLN A 152 13.58 -9.69 -17.42
CA GLN A 152 13.41 -9.94 -16.00
C GLN A 152 14.57 -9.36 -15.17
N ASP A 153 15.81 -9.62 -15.57
CA ASP A 153 17.01 -9.09 -14.90
C ASP A 153 17.09 -7.56 -15.00
N LEU A 154 16.81 -6.98 -16.17
CA LEU A 154 16.81 -5.54 -16.37
C LEU A 154 15.77 -4.84 -15.48
N ILE A 155 14.55 -5.37 -15.42
CA ILE A 155 13.47 -4.82 -14.62
C ILE A 155 13.76 -4.98 -13.13
N LEU A 156 14.26 -6.15 -12.69
CA LEU A 156 14.67 -6.36 -11.31
C LEU A 156 15.73 -5.32 -10.89
N LYS A 157 16.75 -5.08 -11.71
CA LYS A 157 17.78 -4.06 -11.46
C LYS A 157 17.24 -2.63 -11.39
N MET A 158 16.17 -2.32 -12.12
CA MET A 158 15.52 -0.99 -12.08
C MET A 158 14.56 -0.82 -10.90
N VAL A 159 13.90 -1.90 -10.47
CA VAL A 159 12.84 -1.88 -9.45
C VAL A 159 13.40 -2.12 -8.05
N ALA A 160 14.31 -3.08 -7.88
CA ALA A 160 14.87 -3.45 -6.57
C ALA A 160 15.53 -2.27 -5.83
N PRO A 161 16.24 -1.33 -6.48
CA PRO A 161 16.78 -0.16 -5.76
C PRO A 161 15.71 0.86 -5.33
N LYS A 162 14.52 0.83 -5.93
CA LYS A 162 13.43 1.78 -5.65
C LYS A 162 12.54 1.33 -4.49
N PHE A 163 12.49 0.03 -4.24
CA PHE A 163 11.74 -0.57 -3.15
C PHE A 163 12.73 -1.27 -2.24
N ASP A 164 12.88 -0.80 -1.01
CA ASP A 164 13.63 -1.49 0.06
C ASP A 164 12.83 -2.72 0.53
N MET A 165 12.53 -3.61 -0.41
CA MET A 165 11.66 -4.76 -0.27
C MET A 165 12.28 -5.93 -1.02
N ASP A 166 12.32 -7.08 -0.36
CA ASP A 166 12.73 -8.34 -0.96
C ASP A 166 11.59 -8.87 -1.85
N LEU A 167 11.76 -8.77 -3.16
CA LEU A 167 10.75 -9.06 -4.19
C LEU A 167 11.22 -10.17 -5.14
N GLU A 168 10.31 -11.08 -5.47
CA GLU A 168 10.50 -12.08 -6.52
C GLU A 168 9.84 -11.61 -7.82
N MET A 169 10.55 -11.71 -8.94
CA MET A 169 9.98 -11.45 -10.27
C MET A 169 9.43 -12.74 -10.86
N VAL A 170 8.12 -12.79 -11.11
CA VAL A 170 7.42 -14.01 -11.57
C VAL A 170 6.57 -13.69 -12.80
N TYR A 171 6.70 -14.51 -13.85
CA TYR A 171 5.83 -14.45 -15.02
C TYR A 171 4.52 -15.22 -14.80
N GLY A 172 3.40 -14.63 -15.19
CA GLY A 172 2.10 -15.29 -15.26
C GLY A 172 1.56 -15.82 -13.94
N ALA A 173 1.91 -15.20 -12.81
CA ALA A 173 1.55 -15.71 -11.49
C ALA A 173 0.03 -15.74 -11.24
N ASP A 174 -0.74 -14.90 -11.94
CA ASP A 174 -2.21 -14.89 -11.87
C ASP A 174 -2.92 -15.76 -12.93
N ALA A 175 -2.16 -16.51 -13.73
CA ALA A 175 -2.60 -17.37 -14.84
C ALA A 175 -3.46 -16.67 -15.91
N SER A 176 -3.65 -15.34 -15.85
CA SER A 176 -4.48 -14.59 -16.80
C SER A 176 -3.69 -14.12 -18.02
N ASN A 177 -2.38 -13.91 -17.86
CA ASN A 177 -1.48 -13.52 -18.93
C ASN A 177 -0.10 -14.17 -18.70
N PRO A 178 0.37 -15.09 -19.57
CA PRO A 178 1.67 -15.73 -19.42
C PRO A 178 2.85 -14.75 -19.55
N TRP A 179 2.64 -13.59 -20.18
CA TRP A 179 3.66 -12.54 -20.39
C TRP A 179 3.57 -11.40 -19.38
N ARG A 180 2.70 -11.50 -18.39
CA ARG A 180 2.66 -10.55 -17.28
C ARG A 180 3.82 -10.83 -16.35
N LEU A 181 4.78 -9.94 -16.30
CA LEU A 181 5.85 -9.97 -15.30
C LEU A 181 5.37 -9.24 -14.04
N GLN A 182 5.43 -9.92 -12.90
CA GLN A 182 4.95 -9.40 -11.62
C GLN A 182 6.10 -9.34 -10.62
N ALA A 183 6.25 -8.21 -9.95
CA ALA A 183 7.07 -8.13 -8.74
C ALA A 183 6.19 -8.52 -7.56
N ILE A 184 6.54 -9.63 -6.89
CA ILE A 184 5.72 -10.27 -5.86
C ILE A 184 6.50 -10.36 -4.56
N GLU A 185 5.86 -9.97 -3.47
CA GLU A 185 6.40 -10.17 -2.13
C GLU A 185 6.47 -11.67 -1.75
N HIS A 186 7.35 -11.97 -0.80
CA HIS A 186 7.41 -13.28 -0.16
C HIS A 186 6.09 -13.64 0.54
N ALA A 187 5.87 -14.95 0.74
CA ALA A 187 4.66 -15.45 1.39
C ALA A 187 4.59 -15.01 2.87
N GLN A 188 3.55 -14.27 3.22
CA GLN A 188 3.37 -13.66 4.55
C GLN A 188 2.05 -14.09 5.21
N SER A 189 2.01 -14.06 6.54
CA SER A 189 0.74 -14.17 7.26
C SER A 189 -0.12 -12.92 6.99
N PRO A 190 -1.41 -13.05 6.67
CA PRO A 190 -2.30 -11.90 6.56
C PRO A 190 -2.70 -11.31 7.93
N ILE A 191 -2.33 -11.99 9.02
CA ILE A 191 -2.60 -11.59 10.40
C ILE A 191 -1.27 -11.22 11.06
N ASN A 192 -1.25 -10.08 11.73
CA ASN A 192 -0.17 -9.69 12.64
C ASN A 192 -0.75 -9.41 14.04
N ARG A 193 0.11 -9.18 15.04
CA ARG A 193 -0.31 -8.83 16.40
C ARG A 193 -0.07 -7.36 16.67
N HIS A 194 -1.06 -6.70 17.27
CA HIS A 194 -0.91 -5.33 17.72
C HIS A 194 0.24 -5.25 18.76
N PRO A 195 1.19 -4.31 18.62
CA PRO A 195 2.43 -4.32 19.41
C PRO A 195 2.22 -4.07 20.91
N VAL A 196 1.16 -3.35 21.28
CA VAL A 196 0.82 -3.08 22.70
C VAL A 196 -0.11 -4.13 23.31
N THR A 197 -1.23 -4.45 22.67
CA THR A 197 -2.27 -5.33 23.24
C THR A 197 -2.07 -6.81 22.91
N GLY A 198 -1.23 -7.15 21.92
CA GLY A 198 -1.03 -8.52 21.43
C GLY A 198 -2.21 -9.10 20.64
N GLN A 199 -3.28 -8.31 20.46
CA GLN A 199 -4.49 -8.72 19.75
C GLN A 199 -4.17 -9.06 18.28
N PRO A 200 -4.68 -10.17 17.73
CA PRO A 200 -4.54 -10.45 16.31
C PRO A 200 -5.36 -9.44 15.50
N VAL A 201 -4.75 -8.88 14.46
CA VAL A 201 -5.35 -7.90 13.56
C VAL A 201 -5.09 -8.29 12.11
N TRP A 202 -6.06 -8.00 11.25
CA TRP A 202 -5.85 -8.06 9.81
C TRP A 202 -4.77 -7.02 9.45
N PHE A 203 -3.63 -7.49 8.97
CA PHE A 203 -2.47 -6.65 8.66
C PHE A 203 -1.92 -7.06 7.30
N CYS A 204 -2.68 -6.73 6.26
CA CYS A 204 -2.49 -7.29 4.93
C CYS A 204 -3.10 -6.39 3.85
N ASN A 205 -2.36 -6.24 2.76
CA ASN A 205 -2.76 -5.40 1.63
C ASN A 205 -3.57 -6.14 0.55
N LEU A 206 -4.02 -7.36 0.83
CA LEU A 206 -4.73 -8.22 -0.13
C LEU A 206 -5.97 -7.55 -0.73
N HIS A 207 -6.70 -6.72 0.04
CA HIS A 207 -7.87 -6.02 -0.50
C HIS A 207 -7.45 -5.02 -1.60
N ASN A 208 -6.50 -4.12 -1.31
CA ASN A 208 -5.97 -3.16 -2.28
C ASN A 208 -5.38 -3.79 -3.55
N HIS A 209 -4.74 -4.96 -3.42
CA HIS A 209 -4.12 -5.68 -4.52
C HIS A 209 -5.00 -6.80 -5.09
N SER A 210 -6.26 -6.87 -4.66
CA SER A 210 -7.16 -7.91 -5.15
C SER A 210 -7.37 -7.76 -6.66
N ARG A 211 -7.39 -8.89 -7.36
CA ARG A 211 -7.72 -8.93 -8.79
C ARG A 211 -9.08 -8.27 -9.07
N TYR A 212 -10.03 -8.42 -8.15
CA TYR A 212 -11.35 -7.81 -8.25
C TYR A 212 -11.28 -6.29 -8.42
N LEU A 213 -10.49 -5.61 -7.58
CA LEU A 213 -10.29 -4.16 -7.70
C LEU A 213 -9.40 -3.81 -8.88
N ARG A 214 -8.28 -4.51 -9.06
CA ARG A 214 -7.33 -4.27 -10.16
C ARG A 214 -8.02 -4.25 -11.52
N ASP A 215 -8.80 -5.29 -11.81
CA ASP A 215 -9.44 -5.45 -13.12
C ASP A 215 -10.61 -4.47 -13.34
N ARG A 216 -11.06 -3.75 -12.31
CA ARG A 216 -12.16 -2.76 -12.35
C ARG A 216 -11.70 -1.31 -12.20
N ARG A 217 -10.41 -1.08 -11.93
CA ARG A 217 -9.88 0.28 -11.82
C ARG A 217 -9.89 0.94 -13.20
N PRO A 218 -10.39 2.19 -13.32
CA PRO A 218 -10.40 2.91 -14.58
C PRO A 218 -9.00 3.39 -15.00
N CYS A 219 -8.02 3.31 -14.10
CA CYS A 219 -6.64 3.71 -14.32
C CYS A 219 -5.67 2.74 -13.63
N THR A 220 -4.51 2.54 -14.25
CA THR A 220 -3.41 1.74 -13.71
C THR A 220 -2.47 2.61 -12.87
N VAL A 221 -1.94 2.04 -11.79
CA VAL A 221 -0.91 2.64 -10.92
C VAL A 221 0.42 1.98 -11.20
#